data_AF-A0A9D7B917-F1
#
_entry.id   AF-A0A9D7B917-F1
#
_cell.length_a   1.000
_cell.length_b   1.000
_cell.length_c   1.000
_cell.angle_alpha   90.00
_cell.angle_beta   90.00
_cell.angle_gamma   90.00
#
_symmetry.space_group_name_H-M   'P 1'
#
loop_
_entity.id
_entity.type
_entity.pdbx_description
1 polymer ?
#
loop_
_entity_poly.entity_id
_entity_poly.type
_entity_poly.pdbx_seq_one_letter_code
_entity_poly.pdbx_strand_id
1 'polypeptide(L)'
;MTNAANYAVVKDSLNTLSMIDHMILNEYVANGSWLAFNTMWWRGKDPDGDHKKWGYCCWDMDWILGSPHNEFGFPESTPQNDPCDHEDLIIGGQPSPTNFASTHFAMFNALMGNAEFKSQYLTRYAELINQGLDCETTVGHLDSLIALVDPEMDRHCQRWGGTYDEWVMNVQEVRDFLTARCAYIVEGIQNCYEVEPRDITVLVDPPGSGMVHFGTMDLVDFPYTGTYFDSTNLYFAQEAYPTWDFSHWSTNNHAVLASPTDSAMWFMLLHTDTIVAHFVPEVRYDIVLDVVPHGGGEILLGASTFSTFPATTSVPEAQPFDLAAIPMLYFDFVAWEIRGGGINPYLPADTLQDRLSIFFFAPDTIIAHFDPHDYGYYVPNAFTPNADGFNDVWIPLGDRVDLEAYDLRLFDRWGQQLFASHDFHEGWDGTAGGREVPIGVYLYRIDVRDAFTKERWILHGHVTVVR
;
A
#
# COMPACT_ATOMS: atom_id res chain seq x y z
N MET A 1 -23.47 7.54 25.72
CA MET A 1 -22.12 7.96 25.27
C MET A 1 -22.22 9.15 24.31
N THR A 2 -23.03 10.16 24.65
CA THR A 2 -23.30 11.34 23.78
C THR A 2 -22.22 12.41 23.88
N ASN A 3 -21.39 12.39 24.92
CA ASN A 3 -20.23 13.27 25.04
C ASN A 3 -19.10 12.75 24.13
N ALA A 4 -18.69 13.58 23.17
CA ALA A 4 -17.67 13.23 22.17
C ALA A 4 -16.31 12.85 22.79
N ALA A 5 -15.90 13.50 23.89
CA ALA A 5 -14.62 13.19 24.55
C ALA A 5 -14.65 11.80 25.19
N ASN A 6 -15.78 11.41 25.79
CA ASN A 6 -15.93 10.06 26.34
C ASN A 6 -15.94 9.00 25.24
N TYR A 7 -16.60 9.28 24.11
CA TYR A 7 -16.61 8.35 22.98
C TYR A 7 -15.22 8.21 22.35
N ALA A 8 -14.43 9.29 22.27
CA ALA A 8 -13.04 9.23 21.81
C ALA A 8 -12.19 8.30 22.68
N VAL A 9 -12.32 8.36 24.01
CA VAL A 9 -11.63 7.43 24.93
C VAL A 9 -12.00 5.96 24.66
N VAL A 10 -13.27 5.69 24.33
CA VAL A 10 -13.70 4.35 23.92
C VAL A 10 -13.02 3.95 22.62
N LYS A 11 -13.05 4.80 21.59
CA LYS A 11 -12.41 4.51 20.29
C LYS A 11 -10.90 4.31 20.42
N ASP A 12 -10.24 4.92 21.39
CA ASP A 12 -8.81 4.71 21.65
C ASP A 12 -8.52 3.39 22.37
N SER A 13 -9.46 2.91 23.19
CA SER A 13 -9.26 1.74 24.06
C SER A 13 -9.86 0.44 23.51
N LEU A 14 -10.93 0.54 22.73
CA LEU A 14 -11.79 -0.55 22.29
C LEU A 14 -11.89 -0.55 20.76
N ASN A 15 -11.77 -1.72 20.16
CA ASN A 15 -12.16 -1.93 18.76
C ASN A 15 -13.68 -2.04 18.70
N THR A 16 -14.35 -0.94 18.33
CA THR A 16 -15.82 -0.87 18.28
C THR A 16 -16.42 -1.86 17.29
N LEU A 17 -15.77 -2.07 16.14
CA LEU A 17 -16.24 -3.03 15.13
C LEU A 17 -16.22 -4.46 15.67
N SER A 18 -15.16 -4.85 16.39
CA SER A 18 -15.06 -6.17 17.03
C SER A 18 -16.15 -6.39 18.09
N MET A 19 -16.53 -5.36 18.85
CA MET A 19 -17.65 -5.44 19.78
C MET A 19 -19.00 -5.56 19.05
N ILE A 20 -19.21 -4.76 18.00
CA ILE A 20 -20.41 -4.80 17.16
C ILE A 20 -20.60 -6.20 16.56
N ASP A 21 -19.57 -6.77 15.94
CA ASP A 21 -19.62 -8.12 15.35
C ASP A 21 -19.94 -9.18 16.40
N HIS A 22 -19.38 -9.06 17.61
CA HIS A 22 -19.67 -9.98 18.70
C HIS A 22 -21.14 -9.89 19.17
N MET A 23 -21.69 -8.68 19.30
CA MET A 23 -23.09 -8.50 19.69
C MET A 23 -24.03 -9.06 18.61
N ILE A 24 -23.83 -8.63 17.35
CA ILE A 24 -24.64 -9.07 16.22
C ILE A 24 -24.64 -10.60 16.11
N LEU A 25 -23.48 -11.25 16.20
CA LEU A 25 -23.41 -12.70 16.06
C LEU A 25 -24.17 -13.43 17.17
N ASN A 26 -24.02 -13.01 18.43
CA ASN A 26 -24.72 -13.63 19.56
C ASN A 26 -26.24 -13.42 19.50
N GLU A 27 -26.68 -12.23 19.10
CA GLU A 27 -28.08 -11.92 18.87
C GLU A 27 -28.65 -12.72 17.69
N TYR A 28 -27.91 -12.80 16.59
CA TYR A 28 -28.36 -13.48 15.38
C TYR A 28 -28.58 -14.97 15.66
N VAL A 29 -27.67 -15.63 16.38
CA VAL A 29 -27.79 -17.05 16.73
C VAL A 29 -28.61 -17.32 17.99
N ALA A 30 -29.22 -16.28 18.60
CA ALA A 30 -29.98 -16.38 19.85
C ALA A 30 -29.24 -17.14 20.97
N ASN A 31 -28.04 -16.66 21.34
CA ASN A 31 -27.23 -17.29 22.37
C ASN A 31 -27.81 -17.10 23.78
N GLY A 32 -28.28 -18.19 24.41
CA GLY A 32 -28.90 -18.18 25.74
C GLY A 32 -27.92 -18.07 26.92
N SER A 33 -26.60 -18.18 26.67
CA SER A 33 -25.51 -18.08 27.66
C SER A 33 -24.68 -16.81 27.54
N TRP A 34 -25.06 -15.94 26.62
CA TRP A 34 -24.41 -14.65 26.40
C TRP A 34 -25.02 -13.60 27.36
N LEU A 35 -24.31 -12.66 27.97
CA LEU A 35 -22.92 -12.19 27.81
C LEU A 35 -22.08 -12.43 29.09
N ALA A 36 -22.60 -13.16 30.08
CA ALA A 36 -22.04 -13.23 31.43
C ALA A 36 -20.79 -14.10 31.58
N PHE A 37 -20.76 -15.26 30.92
CA PHE A 37 -19.65 -16.21 30.99
C PHE A 37 -19.00 -16.43 29.63
N ASN A 38 -19.82 -16.61 28.59
CA ASN A 38 -19.40 -17.08 27.27
C ASN A 38 -18.90 -15.93 26.37
N THR A 39 -18.07 -15.08 26.98
CA THR A 39 -17.53 -13.85 26.41
C THR A 39 -16.03 -13.79 26.70
N MET A 40 -15.22 -13.65 25.65
CA MET A 40 -13.80 -13.38 25.79
C MET A 40 -13.47 -11.97 25.27
N TRP A 41 -12.46 -11.35 25.84
CA TRP A 41 -11.87 -10.13 25.30
C TRP A 41 -10.34 -10.20 25.34
N TRP A 42 -9.71 -9.60 24.35
CA TRP A 42 -8.26 -9.67 24.21
C TRP A 42 -7.69 -8.39 23.61
N ARG A 43 -6.39 -8.18 23.80
CA ARG A 43 -5.62 -7.15 23.11
C ARG A 43 -4.21 -7.66 22.87
N GLY A 44 -3.63 -7.28 21.74
CA GLY A 44 -2.23 -7.54 21.44
C GLY A 44 -1.31 -6.80 22.42
N LYS A 45 -0.16 -7.42 22.71
CA LYS A 45 0.94 -6.78 23.48
C LYS A 45 2.14 -6.43 22.60
N ASP A 46 2.09 -6.81 21.33
CA ASP A 46 3.14 -6.50 20.36
C ASP A 46 3.15 -4.99 20.08
N PRO A 47 4.25 -4.27 20.35
CA PRO A 47 4.33 -2.84 20.07
C PRO A 47 4.25 -2.54 18.56
N ASP A 48 4.61 -3.49 17.69
CA ASP A 48 4.61 -3.33 16.24
C ASP A 48 3.35 -3.92 15.59
N GLY A 49 2.55 -4.71 16.31
CA GLY A 49 1.33 -5.33 15.79
C GLY A 49 0.11 -4.41 15.80
N ASP A 50 -0.81 -4.57 14.84
CA ASP A 50 -1.91 -3.62 14.61
C ASP A 50 -3.07 -3.74 15.62
N HIS A 51 -3.22 -4.89 16.29
CA HIS A 51 -4.33 -5.14 17.23
C HIS A 51 -4.02 -4.65 18.65
N LYS A 52 -3.95 -3.33 18.85
CA LYS A 52 -3.59 -2.70 20.14
C LYS A 52 -4.78 -2.37 21.05
N LYS A 53 -6.00 -2.37 20.50
CA LYS A 53 -7.25 -2.08 21.22
C LYS A 53 -7.86 -3.36 21.77
N TRP A 54 -8.67 -3.26 22.82
CA TRP A 54 -9.46 -4.40 23.29
C TRP A 54 -10.48 -4.81 22.24
N GLY A 55 -10.52 -6.10 21.88
CA GLY A 55 -11.52 -6.72 21.01
C GLY A 55 -12.29 -7.79 21.76
N TYR A 56 -13.50 -8.11 21.28
CA TYR A 56 -14.32 -9.21 21.75
C TYR A 56 -14.07 -10.47 20.92
N CYS A 57 -14.32 -11.63 21.53
CA CYS A 57 -14.26 -12.93 20.90
C CYS A 57 -15.36 -13.81 21.47
N CYS A 58 -15.94 -14.64 20.61
CA CYS A 58 -16.94 -15.63 21.01
C CYS A 58 -16.26 -16.80 21.72
N TRP A 59 -16.94 -17.35 22.73
CA TRP A 59 -16.50 -18.51 23.49
C TRP A 59 -17.73 -19.37 23.76
N ASP A 60 -17.60 -20.69 23.68
CA ASP A 60 -18.62 -21.62 24.19
C ASP A 60 -20.06 -21.31 23.67
N MET A 61 -20.21 -21.42 22.35
CA MET A 61 -21.42 -21.05 21.61
C MET A 61 -22.29 -22.28 21.31
N ASP A 62 -22.46 -23.19 22.26
CA ASP A 62 -23.23 -24.43 22.10
C ASP A 62 -24.73 -24.23 22.42
N TRP A 63 -25.10 -23.24 23.24
CA TRP A 63 -26.51 -22.91 23.56
C TRP A 63 -27.08 -21.83 22.66
N ILE A 64 -27.11 -22.15 21.37
CA ILE A 64 -27.55 -21.26 20.28
C ILE A 64 -28.62 -21.93 19.42
N LEU A 65 -29.17 -21.19 18.45
CA LEU A 65 -29.98 -21.70 17.33
C LEU A 65 -31.18 -22.55 17.78
N GLY A 66 -31.95 -22.06 18.76
CA GLY A 66 -33.14 -22.75 19.25
C GLY A 66 -32.94 -23.61 20.48
N SER A 67 -31.74 -23.58 21.08
CA SER A 67 -31.47 -24.28 22.33
C SER A 67 -32.49 -23.90 23.42
N PRO A 68 -33.02 -24.88 24.20
CA PRO A 68 -33.92 -24.60 25.31
C PRO A 68 -33.18 -24.03 26.54
N HIS A 69 -31.85 -23.97 26.49
CA HIS A 69 -31.05 -23.41 27.57
C HIS A 69 -31.00 -21.89 27.47
N ASN A 70 -31.55 -21.23 28.48
CA ASN A 70 -31.62 -19.77 28.59
C ASN A 70 -31.24 -19.38 30.03
N GLU A 71 -29.93 -19.22 30.26
CA GLU A 71 -29.37 -19.03 31.60
C GLU A 71 -29.75 -17.67 32.19
N PHE A 72 -29.91 -16.68 31.33
CA PHE A 72 -30.04 -15.28 31.73
C PHE A 72 -31.41 -14.66 31.53
N GLY A 73 -32.37 -15.46 31.05
CA GLY A 73 -33.76 -15.04 30.94
C GLY A 73 -34.01 -14.08 29.78
N PHE A 74 -33.35 -14.29 28.64
CA PHE A 74 -33.80 -13.71 27.37
C PHE A 74 -35.29 -14.04 27.17
N PRO A 75 -36.10 -13.17 26.54
CA PRO A 75 -37.54 -13.38 26.44
C PRO A 75 -37.90 -14.74 25.84
N GLU A 76 -37.23 -15.12 24.75
CA GLU A 76 -37.36 -16.41 24.09
C GLU A 76 -35.98 -16.90 23.57
N SER A 77 -35.90 -18.11 23.01
CA SER A 77 -34.73 -18.59 22.25
C SER A 77 -35.17 -19.00 20.83
N THR A 78 -35.99 -18.18 20.21
CA THR A 78 -36.61 -18.45 18.91
C THR A 78 -35.94 -17.64 17.80
N PRO A 79 -36.13 -18.01 16.52
CA PRO A 79 -35.64 -17.20 15.40
C PRO A 79 -36.24 -15.79 15.37
N GLN A 80 -37.37 -15.57 16.06
CA GLN A 80 -38.11 -14.31 16.15
C GLN A 80 -37.69 -13.43 17.33
N ASN A 81 -36.68 -13.82 18.11
CA ASN A 81 -36.12 -12.97 19.16
C ASN A 81 -35.73 -11.61 18.59
N ASP A 82 -36.11 -10.54 19.28
CA ASP A 82 -35.82 -9.20 18.84
C ASP A 82 -34.31 -8.90 19.05
N PRO A 83 -33.61 -8.31 18.07
CA PRO A 83 -32.18 -8.00 18.20
C PRO A 83 -31.84 -7.15 19.44
N CYS A 84 -32.79 -6.35 19.91
CA CYS A 84 -32.69 -5.48 21.08
C CYS A 84 -33.14 -6.11 22.40
N ASP A 85 -33.54 -7.39 22.43
CA ASP A 85 -34.00 -8.08 23.65
C ASP A 85 -32.97 -8.04 24.80
N HIS A 86 -31.71 -7.87 24.46
CA HIS A 86 -30.60 -7.79 25.40
C HIS A 86 -30.49 -6.44 26.12
N GLU A 87 -31.08 -5.37 25.57
CA GLU A 87 -30.86 -4.00 26.03
C GLU A 87 -31.48 -3.75 27.42
N ASP A 88 -32.51 -4.51 27.80
CA ASP A 88 -33.18 -4.39 29.09
C ASP A 88 -32.71 -5.42 30.14
N LEU A 89 -31.75 -6.28 29.79
CA LEU A 89 -31.29 -7.36 30.69
C LEU A 89 -30.40 -6.83 31.83
N ILE A 90 -30.75 -7.24 33.06
CA ILE A 90 -29.98 -6.98 34.28
C ILE A 90 -29.67 -8.32 34.96
N ILE A 91 -28.46 -8.81 34.74
CA ILE A 91 -28.00 -10.13 35.23
C ILE A 91 -27.18 -9.95 36.50
N GLY A 92 -27.55 -10.61 37.60
CA GLY A 92 -26.73 -10.58 38.83
C GLY A 92 -26.69 -9.22 39.55
N GLY A 93 -27.57 -8.28 39.20
CA GLY A 93 -27.70 -6.96 39.81
C GLY A 93 -27.24 -5.80 38.91
N GLN A 94 -27.09 -4.62 39.50
CA GLN A 94 -26.71 -3.42 38.76
C GLN A 94 -25.29 -3.52 38.18
N PRO A 95 -25.00 -2.83 37.05
CA PRO A 95 -23.67 -2.73 36.49
C PRO A 95 -22.64 -2.31 37.55
N SER A 96 -21.54 -3.05 37.67
CA SER A 96 -20.47 -2.78 38.63
C SER A 96 -19.19 -3.50 38.23
N PRO A 97 -18.01 -3.09 38.73
CA PRO A 97 -16.74 -3.77 38.43
C PRO A 97 -16.69 -5.25 38.80
N THR A 98 -17.64 -5.74 39.61
CA THR A 98 -17.75 -7.14 40.02
C THR A 98 -18.93 -7.87 39.37
N ASN A 99 -19.80 -7.16 38.64
CA ASN A 99 -20.89 -7.72 37.87
C ASN A 99 -20.64 -7.46 36.38
N PHE A 100 -19.81 -8.31 35.78
CA PHE A 100 -19.32 -8.13 34.42
C PHE A 100 -20.46 -8.18 33.38
N ALA A 101 -21.39 -9.13 33.53
CA ALA A 101 -22.50 -9.34 32.61
C ALA A 101 -23.32 -8.06 32.35
N SER A 102 -23.93 -7.51 33.41
CA SER A 102 -24.68 -6.24 33.32
C SER A 102 -23.80 -5.06 32.90
N THR A 103 -22.49 -5.11 33.16
CA THR A 103 -21.57 -4.02 32.79
C THR A 103 -21.31 -3.97 31.30
N HIS A 104 -21.18 -5.12 30.63
CA HIS A 104 -20.97 -5.14 29.18
C HIS A 104 -22.25 -4.72 28.42
N PHE A 105 -23.44 -5.17 28.86
CA PHE A 105 -24.70 -4.67 28.30
C PHE A 105 -24.88 -3.17 28.53
N ALA A 106 -24.66 -2.68 29.76
CA ALA A 106 -24.74 -1.25 30.04
C ALA A 106 -23.73 -0.43 29.22
N MET A 107 -22.55 -0.98 28.93
CA MET A 107 -21.57 -0.34 28.06
C MET A 107 -22.06 -0.28 26.61
N PHE A 108 -22.61 -1.37 26.07
CA PHE A 108 -23.21 -1.39 24.74
C PHE A 108 -24.38 -0.41 24.62
N ASN A 109 -25.33 -0.45 25.55
CA ASN A 109 -26.48 0.48 25.57
C ASN A 109 -26.02 1.94 25.67
N ALA A 110 -24.99 2.22 26.47
CA ALA A 110 -24.41 3.55 26.54
C ALA A 110 -23.82 3.95 25.18
N LEU A 111 -23.15 3.04 24.46
CA LEU A 111 -22.60 3.28 23.12
C LEU A 111 -23.70 3.47 22.07
N MET A 112 -24.77 2.68 22.10
CA MET A 112 -25.94 2.85 21.24
C MET A 112 -26.62 4.22 21.39
N GLY A 113 -26.46 4.87 22.54
CA GLY A 113 -26.85 6.28 22.70
C GLY A 113 -25.98 7.30 21.94
N ASN A 114 -24.92 6.89 21.25
CA ASN A 114 -24.10 7.74 20.38
C ASN A 114 -24.51 7.53 18.91
N ALA A 115 -24.81 8.61 18.19
CA ALA A 115 -25.29 8.52 16.81
C ALA A 115 -24.28 7.89 15.83
N GLU A 116 -22.98 8.16 16.00
CA GLU A 116 -21.92 7.56 15.18
C GLU A 116 -21.85 6.04 15.42
N PHE A 117 -21.89 5.61 16.68
CA PHE A 117 -21.87 4.18 17.03
C PHE A 117 -23.14 3.46 16.59
N LYS A 118 -24.34 4.03 16.83
CA LYS A 118 -25.61 3.44 16.39
C LYS A 118 -25.64 3.29 14.87
N SER A 119 -25.18 4.31 14.15
CA SER A 119 -25.03 4.25 12.69
C SER A 119 -24.06 3.14 12.26
N GLN A 120 -22.91 3.02 12.93
CA GLN A 120 -21.93 1.96 12.65
C GLN A 120 -22.52 0.56 12.92
N TYR A 121 -23.23 0.37 14.03
CA TYR A 121 -23.86 -0.90 14.39
C TYR A 121 -24.92 -1.31 13.35
N LEU A 122 -25.85 -0.42 13.00
CA LEU A 122 -26.89 -0.73 12.02
C LEU A 122 -26.32 -0.97 10.62
N THR A 123 -25.30 -0.19 10.22
CA THR A 123 -24.62 -0.40 8.93
C THR A 123 -23.92 -1.75 8.91
N ARG A 124 -23.21 -2.10 9.98
CA ARG A 124 -22.50 -3.39 10.07
C ARG A 124 -23.47 -4.57 10.13
N TYR A 125 -24.59 -4.44 10.82
CA TYR A 125 -25.65 -5.45 10.81
C TYR A 125 -26.17 -5.66 9.38
N ALA A 126 -26.51 -4.56 8.69
CA ALA A 126 -26.91 -4.61 7.29
C ALA A 126 -25.86 -5.27 6.39
N GLU A 127 -24.56 -4.93 6.52
CA GLU A 127 -23.48 -5.59 5.76
C GLU A 127 -23.47 -7.11 5.98
N LEU A 128 -23.59 -7.55 7.23
CA LEU A 128 -23.56 -8.97 7.57
C LEU A 128 -24.78 -9.71 7.01
N ILE A 129 -25.99 -9.16 7.10
CA ILE A 129 -27.21 -9.82 6.59
C ILE A 129 -27.34 -9.78 5.06
N ASN A 130 -26.62 -8.90 4.38
CA ASN A 130 -26.48 -8.92 2.91
C ASN A 130 -25.39 -9.92 2.45
N GLN A 131 -24.63 -10.50 3.36
CA GLN A 131 -23.51 -11.41 3.08
C GLN A 131 -23.47 -12.58 4.07
N GLY A 132 -22.55 -12.58 5.05
CA GLY A 132 -22.29 -13.73 5.92
C GLY A 132 -23.48 -14.30 6.69
N LEU A 133 -24.52 -13.48 6.91
CA LEU A 133 -25.73 -13.81 7.66
C LEU A 133 -27.00 -13.85 6.79
N ASP A 134 -26.86 -13.86 5.46
CA ASP A 134 -27.98 -14.10 4.55
C ASP A 134 -28.40 -15.59 4.57
N CYS A 135 -29.61 -15.88 4.07
CA CYS A 135 -30.17 -17.24 4.10
C CYS A 135 -29.31 -18.26 3.33
N GLU A 136 -28.83 -17.90 2.13
CA GLU A 136 -28.02 -18.77 1.28
C GLU A 136 -26.67 -19.07 1.96
N THR A 137 -26.00 -18.04 2.46
CA THR A 137 -24.68 -18.20 3.11
C THR A 137 -24.78 -19.01 4.41
N THR A 138 -25.74 -18.70 5.28
CA THR A 138 -25.86 -19.38 6.58
C THR A 138 -26.26 -20.85 6.44
N VAL A 139 -27.26 -21.15 5.60
CA VAL A 139 -27.71 -22.52 5.33
C VAL A 139 -26.65 -23.29 4.55
N GLY A 140 -26.01 -22.66 3.56
CA GLY A 140 -24.89 -23.25 2.81
C GLY A 140 -23.68 -23.57 3.70
N HIS A 141 -23.39 -22.74 4.70
CA HIS A 141 -22.35 -23.03 5.68
C HIS A 141 -22.72 -24.25 6.54
N LEU A 142 -23.96 -24.33 7.03
CA LEU A 142 -24.45 -25.52 7.74
C LEU A 142 -24.32 -26.79 6.87
N ASP A 143 -24.71 -26.72 5.59
CA ASP A 143 -24.55 -27.83 4.64
C ASP A 143 -23.10 -28.29 4.50
N SER A 144 -22.16 -27.34 4.47
CA SER A 144 -20.73 -27.66 4.41
C SER A 144 -20.23 -28.42 5.65
N LEU A 145 -20.75 -28.06 6.84
CA LEU A 145 -20.41 -28.74 8.09
C LEU A 145 -21.04 -30.13 8.17
N ILE A 146 -22.29 -30.28 7.74
CA ILE A 146 -22.97 -31.58 7.65
C ILE A 146 -22.18 -32.52 6.74
N ALA A 147 -21.77 -32.07 5.54
CA ALA A 147 -21.02 -32.89 4.60
C ALA A 147 -19.68 -33.40 5.17
N LEU A 148 -19.07 -32.65 6.10
CA LEU A 148 -17.86 -33.06 6.79
C LEU A 148 -18.13 -34.09 7.90
N VAL A 149 -19.22 -33.94 8.64
CA VAL A 149 -19.52 -34.70 9.85
C VAL A 149 -20.31 -35.98 9.55
N ASP A 150 -21.22 -35.94 8.57
CA ASP A 150 -22.15 -37.00 8.21
C ASP A 150 -21.49 -38.40 8.08
N PRO A 151 -20.36 -38.57 7.36
CA PRO A 151 -19.76 -39.89 7.18
C PRO A 151 -19.27 -40.55 8.48
N GLU A 152 -19.08 -39.76 9.54
CA GLU A 152 -18.59 -40.23 10.84
C GLU A 152 -19.72 -40.49 11.85
N MET A 153 -20.95 -40.06 11.57
CA MET A 153 -22.03 -40.07 12.54
C MET A 153 -22.48 -41.47 12.94
N ASP A 154 -22.51 -42.43 12.01
CA ASP A 154 -22.80 -43.83 12.33
C ASP A 154 -21.82 -44.39 13.38
N ARG A 155 -20.52 -44.11 13.19
CA ARG A 155 -19.47 -44.54 14.12
C ARG A 155 -19.55 -43.79 15.45
N HIS A 156 -19.91 -42.51 15.41
CA HIS A 156 -20.13 -41.69 16.60
C HIS A 156 -21.26 -42.27 17.47
N CYS A 157 -22.43 -42.54 16.86
CA CYS A 157 -23.59 -43.09 17.55
C CYS A 157 -23.29 -44.46 18.18
N GLN A 158 -22.56 -45.32 17.47
CA GLN A 158 -22.12 -46.62 18.01
C GLN A 158 -21.19 -46.49 19.22
N ARG A 159 -20.33 -45.48 19.23
CA ARG A 159 -19.33 -45.30 20.29
C ARG A 159 -19.90 -44.60 21.53
N TRP A 160 -20.70 -43.56 21.33
CA TRP A 160 -21.10 -42.63 22.38
C TRP A 160 -22.60 -42.69 22.73
N GLY A 161 -23.41 -43.40 21.94
CA GLY A 161 -24.87 -43.45 22.08
C GLY A 161 -25.59 -42.46 21.15
N GLY A 162 -26.93 -42.40 21.26
CA GLY A 162 -27.79 -41.65 20.32
C GLY A 162 -28.10 -42.43 19.04
N THR A 163 -28.83 -41.81 18.12
CA THR A 163 -29.16 -42.39 16.80
C THR A 163 -28.86 -41.42 15.66
N TYR A 164 -28.56 -41.98 14.48
CA TYR A 164 -28.35 -41.16 13.27
C TYR A 164 -29.63 -40.39 12.91
N ASP A 165 -30.81 -41.01 13.02
CA ASP A 165 -32.10 -40.35 12.76
C ASP A 165 -32.33 -39.15 13.70
N GLU A 166 -31.97 -39.28 14.98
CA GLU A 166 -32.02 -38.17 15.96
C GLU A 166 -31.08 -37.03 15.58
N TRP A 167 -29.85 -37.34 15.15
CA TRP A 167 -28.92 -36.32 14.66
C TRP A 167 -29.47 -35.60 13.41
N VAL A 168 -30.04 -36.33 12.45
CA VAL A 168 -30.68 -35.73 11.26
C VAL A 168 -31.84 -34.81 11.65
N MET A 169 -32.67 -35.21 12.61
CA MET A 169 -33.75 -34.33 13.11
C MET A 169 -33.20 -33.06 13.76
N ASN A 170 -32.19 -33.17 14.62
CA ASN A 170 -31.57 -32.00 15.27
C ASN A 170 -30.93 -31.06 14.25
N VAL A 171 -30.28 -31.59 13.22
CA VAL A 171 -29.73 -30.81 12.10
C VAL A 171 -30.84 -30.06 11.35
N GLN A 172 -32.00 -30.70 11.17
CA GLN A 172 -33.16 -30.06 10.54
C GLN A 172 -33.69 -28.91 11.40
N GLU A 173 -33.74 -29.05 12.73
CA GLU A 173 -34.14 -27.96 13.63
C GLU A 173 -33.21 -26.75 13.50
N VAL A 174 -31.89 -26.97 13.42
CA VAL A 174 -30.91 -25.89 13.20
C VAL A 174 -31.13 -25.20 11.84
N ARG A 175 -31.41 -25.99 10.79
CA ARG A 175 -31.71 -25.43 9.45
C ARG A 175 -32.99 -24.59 9.47
N ASP A 176 -34.03 -25.10 10.12
CA ASP A 176 -35.31 -24.40 10.25
C ASP A 176 -35.13 -23.10 11.04
N PHE A 177 -34.32 -23.11 12.09
CA PHE A 177 -33.94 -21.90 12.82
C PHE A 177 -33.26 -20.88 11.92
N LEU A 178 -32.19 -21.26 11.21
CA LEU A 178 -31.43 -20.34 10.36
C LEU A 178 -32.30 -19.75 9.24
N THR A 179 -33.13 -20.59 8.62
CA THR A 179 -34.04 -20.18 7.55
C THR A 179 -35.10 -19.20 8.06
N ALA A 180 -35.65 -19.44 9.26
CA ALA A 180 -36.60 -18.53 9.87
C ALA A 180 -35.93 -17.23 10.35
N ARG A 181 -34.69 -17.30 10.86
CA ARG A 181 -33.94 -16.17 11.40
C ARG A 181 -33.56 -15.18 10.30
N CYS A 182 -32.98 -15.67 9.20
CA CYS A 182 -32.58 -14.82 8.08
C CYS A 182 -33.79 -14.13 7.43
N ALA A 183 -34.96 -14.77 7.41
CA ALA A 183 -36.20 -14.19 6.91
C ALA A 183 -36.80 -13.12 7.86
N TYR A 184 -36.56 -13.22 9.17
CA TYR A 184 -37.10 -12.32 10.18
C TYR A 184 -36.21 -11.11 10.46
N ILE A 185 -34.88 -11.25 10.36
CA ILE A 185 -33.96 -10.32 11.01
C ILE A 185 -34.11 -8.85 10.60
N VAL A 186 -34.46 -8.58 9.33
CA VAL A 186 -34.73 -7.22 8.83
C VAL A 186 -35.92 -6.58 9.56
N GLU A 187 -37.01 -7.33 9.74
CA GLU A 187 -38.20 -6.90 10.48
C GLU A 187 -37.86 -6.69 11.97
N GLY A 188 -37.10 -7.59 12.57
CA GLY A 188 -36.65 -7.46 13.95
C GLY A 188 -35.83 -6.18 14.19
N ILE A 189 -34.89 -5.86 13.30
CA ILE A 189 -34.09 -4.61 13.39
C ILE A 189 -34.98 -3.38 13.22
N GLN A 190 -35.90 -3.40 12.25
CA GLN A 190 -36.87 -2.31 12.04
C GLN A 190 -37.68 -2.02 13.30
N ASN A 191 -38.23 -3.07 13.92
CA ASN A 191 -39.04 -2.94 15.13
C ASN A 191 -38.22 -2.46 16.32
N CYS A 192 -37.03 -3.01 16.52
CA CYS A 192 -36.15 -2.67 17.63
C CYS A 192 -35.65 -1.23 17.63
N TYR A 193 -35.26 -0.74 16.45
CA TYR A 193 -34.53 0.52 16.35
C TYR A 193 -35.34 1.65 15.72
N GLU A 194 -36.61 1.39 15.40
CA GLU A 194 -37.55 2.30 14.75
C GLU A 194 -36.99 2.86 13.45
N VAL A 195 -36.44 1.98 12.61
CA VAL A 195 -35.80 2.31 11.32
C VAL A 195 -36.47 1.58 10.17
N GLU A 196 -36.47 2.15 8.97
CA GLU A 196 -37.06 1.50 7.80
C GLU A 196 -36.00 0.91 6.87
N PRO A 197 -36.21 -0.30 6.32
CA PRO A 197 -35.32 -0.88 5.33
C PRO A 197 -35.35 -0.08 4.02
N ARG A 198 -34.17 0.20 3.46
CA ARG A 198 -33.92 0.90 2.20
C ARG A 198 -32.89 0.14 1.39
N ASP A 199 -33.16 -0.05 0.11
CA ASP A 199 -32.18 -0.69 -0.77
C ASP A 199 -31.14 0.33 -1.23
N ILE A 200 -29.88 -0.07 -1.19
CA ILE A 200 -28.77 0.68 -1.77
C ILE A 200 -28.22 -0.13 -2.93
N THR A 201 -28.17 0.50 -4.09
CA THR A 201 -27.42 -0.02 -5.24
C THR A 201 -26.15 0.80 -5.43
N VAL A 202 -25.00 0.13 -5.60
CA VAL A 202 -23.72 0.79 -5.89
C VAL A 202 -23.28 0.42 -7.30
N LEU A 203 -22.85 1.42 -8.05
CA LEU A 203 -22.38 1.31 -9.43
C LEU A 203 -21.04 2.01 -9.61
N VAL A 204 -20.29 1.52 -10.60
CA VAL A 204 -19.12 2.20 -11.17
C VAL A 204 -19.41 2.47 -12.65
N ASP A 205 -19.15 3.70 -13.08
CA ASP A 205 -19.36 4.15 -14.45
C ASP A 205 -18.10 4.82 -15.02
N PRO A 206 -17.54 4.32 -16.14
CA PRO A 206 -17.94 3.12 -16.87
C PRO A 206 -17.51 1.82 -16.15
N PRO A 207 -18.17 0.68 -16.40
CA PRO A 207 -17.77 -0.59 -15.77
C PRO A 207 -16.29 -0.93 -16.00
N GLY A 208 -15.60 -1.31 -14.92
CA GLY A 208 -14.17 -1.65 -14.96
C GLY A 208 -13.21 -0.46 -14.85
N SER A 209 -13.69 0.74 -14.50
CA SER A 209 -12.85 1.93 -14.28
C SER A 209 -12.32 2.09 -12.86
N GLY A 210 -12.84 1.33 -11.90
CA GLY A 210 -12.45 1.44 -10.49
C GLY A 210 -13.26 0.51 -9.59
N MET A 211 -13.06 0.67 -8.29
CA MET A 211 -13.78 -0.03 -7.22
C MET A 211 -14.32 0.94 -6.17
N VAL A 212 -15.21 0.46 -5.31
CA VAL A 212 -15.85 1.25 -4.25
C VAL A 212 -15.67 0.56 -2.91
N HIS A 213 -15.09 1.26 -1.94
CA HIS A 213 -15.13 0.88 -0.54
C HIS A 213 -16.48 1.34 0.04
N PHE A 214 -17.29 0.40 0.52
CA PHE A 214 -18.58 0.71 1.16
C PHE A 214 -18.60 0.14 2.57
N GLY A 215 -18.53 1.03 3.57
CA GLY A 215 -18.43 0.65 4.97
C GLY A 215 -17.15 -0.16 5.24
N THR A 216 -17.29 -1.45 5.56
CA THR A 216 -16.15 -2.37 5.72
C THR A 216 -15.87 -3.27 4.51
N MET A 217 -16.62 -3.09 3.42
CA MET A 217 -16.59 -3.95 2.24
C MET A 217 -15.82 -3.30 1.10
N ASP A 218 -15.09 -4.11 0.35
CA ASP A 218 -14.44 -3.73 -0.90
C ASP A 218 -15.26 -4.29 -2.07
N LEU A 219 -16.02 -3.42 -2.73
CA LEU A 219 -16.88 -3.79 -3.86
C LEU A 219 -16.09 -3.71 -5.17
N VAL A 220 -15.96 -4.86 -5.83
CA VAL A 220 -15.28 -4.98 -7.14
C VAL A 220 -16.23 -5.47 -8.25
N ASP A 221 -17.38 -6.03 -7.88
CA ASP A 221 -18.42 -6.51 -8.78
C ASP A 221 -19.63 -5.57 -8.72
N PHE A 222 -20.07 -5.07 -9.88
CA PHE A 222 -21.14 -4.08 -10.01
C PHE A 222 -22.23 -4.52 -11.01
N PRO A 223 -23.52 -4.22 -10.77
CA PRO A 223 -24.06 -3.57 -9.57
C PRO A 223 -23.95 -4.43 -8.31
N TYR A 224 -23.64 -3.78 -7.18
CA TYR A 224 -23.94 -4.31 -5.87
C TYR A 224 -25.32 -3.80 -5.44
N THR A 225 -26.14 -4.65 -4.83
CA THR A 225 -27.41 -4.24 -4.19
C THR A 225 -27.52 -4.90 -2.83
N GLY A 226 -27.89 -4.12 -1.81
CA GLY A 226 -28.18 -4.64 -0.47
C GLY A 226 -29.19 -3.78 0.28
N THR A 227 -29.83 -4.37 1.29
CA THR A 227 -30.80 -3.69 2.15
C THR A 227 -30.11 -3.11 3.38
N TYR A 228 -30.29 -1.82 3.61
CA TYR A 228 -29.76 -1.04 4.73
C TYR A 228 -30.90 -0.35 5.48
N PHE A 229 -30.60 0.35 6.57
CA PHE A 229 -31.61 1.02 7.40
C PHE A 229 -31.48 2.53 7.29
N ASP A 230 -32.61 3.24 7.20
CA ASP A 230 -32.59 4.70 7.12
C ASP A 230 -32.05 5.37 8.40
N SER A 231 -31.79 6.67 8.30
CA SER A 231 -31.14 7.48 9.35
C SER A 231 -29.73 7.01 9.73
N THR A 232 -29.11 6.15 8.91
CA THR A 232 -27.71 5.75 9.02
C THR A 232 -26.84 6.60 8.09
N ASN A 233 -25.63 6.89 8.54
CA ASN A 233 -24.62 7.59 7.78
C ASN A 233 -23.65 6.57 7.19
N LEU A 234 -23.85 6.27 5.91
CA LEU A 234 -23.08 5.32 5.14
C LEU A 234 -21.76 5.94 4.66
N TYR A 235 -20.67 5.18 4.70
CA TYR A 235 -19.36 5.62 4.25
C TYR A 235 -19.03 5.02 2.89
N PHE A 236 -18.69 5.87 1.92
CA PHE A 236 -18.22 5.45 0.61
C PHE A 236 -16.85 6.05 0.34
N ALA A 237 -15.95 5.26 -0.24
CA ALA A 237 -14.73 5.75 -0.86
C ALA A 237 -14.50 5.02 -2.18
N GLN A 238 -13.65 5.57 -3.04
CA GLN A 238 -13.36 5.00 -4.34
C GLN A 238 -11.86 4.81 -4.54
N GLU A 239 -11.52 3.83 -5.37
CA GLU A 239 -10.18 3.67 -5.93
C GLU A 239 -10.30 3.52 -7.45
N ALA A 240 -9.66 4.43 -8.19
CA ALA A 240 -9.59 4.38 -9.64
C ALA A 240 -8.59 3.32 -10.09
N TYR A 241 -8.95 2.53 -11.10
CA TYR A 241 -8.02 1.60 -11.73
C TYR A 241 -7.04 2.33 -12.63
N PRO A 242 -5.89 1.71 -12.99
CA PRO A 242 -4.90 2.36 -13.84
C PRO A 242 -5.52 2.92 -15.13
N THR A 243 -5.10 4.11 -15.55
CA THR A 243 -5.63 4.87 -16.71
C THR A 243 -7.02 5.49 -16.52
N TRP A 244 -7.55 5.48 -15.30
CA TRP A 244 -8.79 6.18 -14.95
C TRP A 244 -8.54 7.18 -13.82
N ASP A 245 -9.28 8.28 -13.86
CA ASP A 245 -9.38 9.25 -12.78
C ASP A 245 -10.80 9.28 -12.26
N PHE A 246 -10.94 9.43 -10.94
CA PHE A 246 -12.24 9.66 -10.33
C PHE A 246 -12.75 11.05 -10.71
N SER A 247 -14.00 11.11 -11.17
CA SER A 247 -14.67 12.35 -11.53
C SER A 247 -15.54 12.86 -10.38
N HIS A 248 -16.57 12.10 -10.02
CA HIS A 248 -17.53 12.48 -8.97
C HIS A 248 -18.47 11.33 -8.61
N TRP A 249 -19.16 11.48 -7.49
CA TRP A 249 -20.29 10.67 -7.05
C TRP A 249 -21.60 11.25 -7.56
N SER A 250 -22.56 10.39 -7.90
CA SER A 250 -23.94 10.78 -8.18
C SER A 250 -24.95 9.86 -7.50
N THR A 251 -26.17 10.36 -7.34
CA THR A 251 -27.29 9.65 -6.71
C THR A 251 -28.58 9.85 -7.49
N ASN A 252 -29.49 8.88 -7.45
CA ASN A 252 -30.76 8.95 -8.18
C ASN A 252 -31.84 9.73 -7.42
N ASN A 253 -31.97 9.47 -6.12
CA ASN A 253 -33.07 10.01 -5.30
C ASN A 253 -32.62 11.10 -4.32
N HIS A 254 -31.32 11.31 -4.15
CA HIS A 254 -30.77 12.44 -3.39
C HIS A 254 -30.36 13.59 -4.33
N ALA A 255 -30.83 14.80 -4.01
CA ALA A 255 -30.72 15.95 -4.91
C ALA A 255 -29.35 16.64 -4.90
N VAL A 256 -28.60 16.59 -3.77
CA VAL A 256 -27.29 17.24 -3.64
C VAL A 256 -26.42 16.47 -2.64
N LEU A 257 -25.29 15.96 -3.11
CA LEU A 257 -24.19 15.52 -2.24
C LEU A 257 -23.35 16.74 -1.83
N ALA A 258 -22.92 16.81 -0.57
CA ALA A 258 -22.13 17.94 -0.08
C ALA A 258 -20.73 18.01 -0.71
N SER A 259 -20.13 16.84 -0.99
CA SER A 259 -18.79 16.69 -1.53
C SER A 259 -18.73 15.61 -2.63
N PRO A 260 -19.42 15.79 -3.77
CA PRO A 260 -19.48 14.76 -4.80
C PRO A 260 -18.12 14.49 -5.45
N THR A 261 -17.17 15.40 -5.39
CA THR A 261 -15.84 15.22 -6.00
C THR A 261 -14.78 14.70 -5.03
N ASP A 262 -15.10 14.55 -3.75
CA ASP A 262 -14.16 14.02 -2.77
C ASP A 262 -13.99 12.50 -2.99
N SER A 263 -12.77 11.98 -2.85
CA SER A 263 -12.49 10.55 -3.02
C SER A 263 -13.19 9.66 -1.99
N ALA A 264 -13.69 10.26 -0.91
CA ALA A 264 -14.54 9.61 0.06
C ALA A 264 -15.66 10.56 0.50
N MET A 265 -16.83 10.00 0.81
CA MET A 265 -17.99 10.75 1.26
C MET A 265 -18.80 9.99 2.30
N TRP A 266 -19.55 10.77 3.08
CA TRP A 266 -20.59 10.27 3.97
C TRP A 266 -21.95 10.53 3.35
N PHE A 267 -22.82 9.53 3.40
CA PHE A 267 -24.15 9.55 2.79
C PHE A 267 -25.20 9.20 3.85
N MET A 268 -26.04 10.18 4.20
CA MET A 268 -27.17 9.96 5.08
C MET A 268 -28.29 9.26 4.32
N LEU A 269 -28.56 8.00 4.65
CA LEU A 269 -29.58 7.19 4.01
C LEU A 269 -30.97 7.59 4.50
N LEU A 270 -31.82 8.11 3.62
CA LEU A 270 -33.22 8.44 3.92
C LEU A 270 -34.22 7.59 3.12
N HIS A 271 -33.87 7.23 1.89
CA HIS A 271 -34.69 6.51 0.94
C HIS A 271 -33.83 5.52 0.15
N THR A 272 -34.46 4.53 -0.49
CA THR A 272 -33.79 3.67 -1.47
C THR A 272 -33.08 4.52 -2.52
N ASP A 273 -31.82 4.20 -2.83
CA ASP A 273 -31.03 4.98 -3.78
C ASP A 273 -30.02 4.13 -4.56
N THR A 274 -29.50 4.72 -5.63
CA THR A 274 -28.37 4.21 -6.39
C THR A 274 -27.23 5.22 -6.27
N ILE A 275 -26.10 4.78 -5.73
CA ILE A 275 -24.87 5.56 -5.63
C ILE A 275 -23.97 5.15 -6.79
N VAL A 276 -23.49 6.12 -7.57
CA VAL A 276 -22.61 5.86 -8.71
C VAL A 276 -21.29 6.59 -8.50
N ALA A 277 -20.18 5.85 -8.57
CA ALA A 277 -18.85 6.41 -8.72
C ALA A 277 -18.56 6.60 -10.21
N HIS A 278 -18.45 7.85 -10.66
CA HIS A 278 -18.08 8.16 -12.04
C HIS A 278 -16.59 8.36 -12.18
N PHE A 279 -16.03 7.73 -13.21
CA PHE A 279 -14.64 7.86 -13.59
C PHE A 279 -14.54 8.34 -15.04
N VAL A 280 -13.44 9.00 -15.34
CA VAL A 280 -13.08 9.46 -16.68
C VAL A 280 -11.72 8.88 -17.04
N PRO A 281 -11.43 8.63 -18.33
CA PRO A 281 -10.08 8.22 -18.72
C PRO A 281 -9.06 9.26 -18.24
N GLU A 282 -7.98 8.78 -17.62
CA GLU A 282 -6.85 9.59 -17.19
C GLU A 282 -6.30 10.36 -18.40
N VAL A 283 -6.08 11.66 -18.23
CA VAL A 283 -5.49 12.49 -19.29
C VAL A 283 -4.00 12.14 -19.39
N ARG A 284 -3.56 11.78 -20.59
CA ARG A 284 -2.15 11.43 -20.85
C ARG A 284 -1.58 12.24 -22.00
N TYR A 285 -0.29 12.52 -21.92
CA TYR A 285 0.47 13.28 -22.90
C TYR A 285 1.62 12.47 -23.46
N ASP A 286 1.80 12.51 -24.78
CA ASP A 286 2.95 11.90 -25.45
C ASP A 286 4.18 12.78 -25.30
N ILE A 287 5.24 12.22 -24.72
CA ILE A 287 6.52 12.88 -24.47
C ILE A 287 7.58 12.24 -25.36
N VAL A 288 8.25 13.08 -26.13
CA VAL A 288 9.42 12.69 -26.93
C VAL A 288 10.68 12.94 -26.10
N LEU A 289 11.54 11.94 -26.00
CA LEU A 289 12.85 12.05 -25.35
C LEU A 289 13.95 11.97 -26.40
N ASP A 290 14.97 12.81 -26.29
CA ASP A 290 16.13 12.79 -27.18
C ASP A 290 17.43 13.14 -26.44
N VAL A 291 18.58 12.80 -27.03
CA VAL A 291 19.90 13.14 -26.45
C VAL A 291 20.83 13.72 -27.51
N VAL A 292 21.57 14.76 -27.13
CA VAL A 292 22.52 15.43 -28.04
C VAL A 292 23.90 15.51 -27.36
N PRO A 293 24.97 14.98 -27.98
CA PRO A 293 24.97 14.13 -29.17
C PRO A 293 24.38 12.74 -28.90
N HIS A 294 23.93 12.06 -29.95
CA HIS A 294 23.43 10.69 -29.83
C HIS A 294 24.54 9.78 -29.28
N GLY A 295 24.21 8.98 -28.25
CA GLY A 295 25.17 8.15 -27.52
C GLY A 295 25.90 8.87 -26.37
N GLY A 296 25.60 10.15 -26.12
CA GLY A 296 26.17 10.90 -24.99
C GLY A 296 25.63 10.49 -23.61
N GLY A 297 24.46 9.85 -23.55
CA GLY A 297 23.85 9.41 -22.29
C GLY A 297 22.49 8.72 -22.46
N GLU A 298 21.89 8.38 -21.33
CA GLU A 298 20.55 7.84 -21.19
C GLU A 298 19.64 8.83 -20.43
N ILE A 299 18.33 8.64 -20.54
CA ILE A 299 17.32 9.43 -19.83
C ILE A 299 16.50 8.47 -18.96
N LEU A 300 16.40 8.76 -17.67
CA LEU A 300 15.41 8.18 -16.76
C LEU A 300 14.19 9.10 -16.69
N LEU A 301 13.00 8.57 -16.91
CA LEU A 301 11.73 9.26 -16.67
C LEU A 301 10.81 8.37 -15.80
N GLY A 302 10.54 8.83 -14.58
CA GLY A 302 9.91 8.03 -13.54
C GLY A 302 10.73 6.77 -13.24
N ALA A 303 10.12 5.60 -13.43
CA ALA A 303 10.78 4.31 -13.24
C ALA A 303 11.43 3.73 -14.52
N SER A 304 11.30 4.42 -15.66
CA SER A 304 11.73 3.88 -16.97
C SER A 304 13.00 4.55 -17.47
N THR A 305 14.01 3.75 -17.85
CA THR A 305 15.25 4.22 -18.47
C THR A 305 15.22 4.01 -19.98
N PHE A 306 15.60 5.04 -20.73
CA PHE A 306 15.64 5.08 -22.18
C PHE A 306 17.08 5.24 -22.65
N SER A 307 17.51 4.39 -23.59
CA SER A 307 18.88 4.38 -24.15
C SER A 307 18.93 4.42 -25.68
N THR A 308 17.77 4.42 -26.34
CA THR A 308 17.64 4.54 -27.80
C THR A 308 16.80 5.77 -28.12
N PHE A 309 17.35 6.69 -28.91
CA PHE A 309 16.76 8.02 -29.14
C PHE A 309 16.62 8.36 -30.64
N PRO A 310 15.55 9.10 -31.03
CA PRO A 310 14.49 9.61 -30.16
C PRO A 310 13.56 8.50 -29.66
N ALA A 311 13.06 8.64 -28.43
CA ALA A 311 12.08 7.74 -27.81
C ALA A 311 10.75 8.46 -27.60
N THR A 312 9.63 7.72 -27.54
CA THR A 312 8.32 8.29 -27.20
C THR A 312 7.68 7.47 -26.09
N THR A 313 7.12 8.15 -25.10
CA THR A 313 6.40 7.55 -23.98
C THR A 313 5.18 8.37 -23.61
N SER A 314 4.16 7.75 -23.03
CA SER A 314 2.92 8.42 -22.62
C SER A 314 2.87 8.54 -21.10
N VAL A 315 2.68 9.76 -20.60
CA VAL A 315 2.67 10.07 -19.16
C VAL A 315 1.34 10.70 -18.73
N PRO A 316 0.85 10.42 -17.52
CA PRO A 316 -0.32 11.07 -16.97
C PRO A 316 -0.12 12.55 -16.68
N GLU A 317 -1.22 13.30 -16.75
CA GLU A 317 -1.28 14.70 -16.37
C GLU A 317 -1.04 14.91 -14.87
N ALA A 318 -0.43 16.05 -14.51
CA ALA A 318 -0.37 16.57 -13.14
C ALA A 318 0.29 15.66 -12.07
N GLN A 319 0.94 14.56 -12.45
CA GLN A 319 1.80 13.76 -11.58
C GLN A 319 3.28 14.17 -11.72
N PRO A 320 4.05 14.22 -10.61
CA PRO A 320 5.48 14.49 -10.67
C PRO A 320 6.24 13.27 -11.18
N PHE A 321 7.11 13.48 -12.16
CA PHE A 321 8.05 12.47 -12.67
C PHE A 321 9.48 12.83 -12.30
N ASP A 322 10.22 11.86 -11.78
CA ASP A 322 11.67 11.96 -11.67
C ASP A 322 12.29 11.92 -13.07
N LEU A 323 12.97 12.99 -13.46
CA LEU A 323 13.71 13.09 -14.71
C LEU A 323 15.20 13.10 -14.38
N ALA A 324 15.98 12.18 -14.95
CA ALA A 324 17.43 12.18 -14.76
C ALA A 324 18.20 11.89 -16.05
N ALA A 325 19.32 12.59 -16.23
CA ALA A 325 20.29 12.34 -17.28
C ALA A 325 21.38 11.44 -16.71
N ILE A 326 21.70 10.37 -17.43
CA ILE A 326 22.75 9.44 -17.04
C ILE A 326 23.82 9.52 -18.13
N PRO A 327 24.89 10.32 -17.93
CA PRO A 327 25.95 10.44 -18.93
C PRO A 327 26.61 9.09 -19.22
N MET A 328 26.89 8.83 -20.48
CA MET A 328 27.76 7.73 -20.88
C MET A 328 29.20 8.06 -20.47
N LEU A 329 30.05 7.02 -20.44
CA LEU A 329 31.47 7.20 -20.15
C LEU A 329 32.05 8.30 -21.06
N TYR A 330 32.77 9.25 -20.45
CA TYR A 330 33.43 10.39 -21.10
C TYR A 330 32.55 11.57 -21.54
N PHE A 331 31.28 11.58 -21.15
CA PHE A 331 30.37 12.71 -21.31
C PHE A 331 29.97 13.28 -19.96
N ASP A 332 29.76 14.58 -19.92
CA ASP A 332 29.13 15.28 -18.80
C ASP A 332 27.78 15.81 -19.25
N PHE A 333 26.80 15.73 -18.36
CA PHE A 333 25.51 16.38 -18.59
C PHE A 333 25.69 17.90 -18.56
N VAL A 334 25.09 18.58 -19.53
CA VAL A 334 25.17 20.04 -19.69
C VAL A 334 23.87 20.69 -19.28
N ALA A 335 22.77 20.33 -19.94
CA ALA A 335 21.49 20.96 -19.73
C ALA A 335 20.32 20.16 -20.30
N TRP A 336 19.13 20.37 -19.75
CA TRP A 336 17.88 19.98 -20.37
C TRP A 336 17.38 21.07 -21.31
N GLU A 337 16.96 20.69 -22.51
CA GLU A 337 16.15 21.51 -23.40
C GLU A 337 14.74 20.93 -23.48
N ILE A 338 13.72 21.74 -23.21
CA ILE A 338 12.31 21.35 -23.19
C ILE A 338 11.57 22.23 -24.20
N ARG A 339 10.94 21.65 -25.22
CA ARG A 339 10.43 22.36 -26.42
C ARG A 339 8.92 22.59 -26.45
N GLY A 340 8.16 22.14 -25.45
CA GLY A 340 6.71 22.24 -25.38
C GLY A 340 6.17 23.67 -25.31
N GLY A 341 5.03 23.90 -25.97
CA GLY A 341 4.38 25.22 -26.10
C GLY A 341 3.55 25.68 -24.89
N GLY A 342 3.47 24.88 -23.82
CA GLY A 342 2.91 25.28 -22.54
C GLY A 342 4.05 25.33 -21.53
N ILE A 343 4.58 26.52 -21.23
CA ILE A 343 5.56 26.68 -20.16
C ILE A 343 4.90 26.17 -18.88
N ASN A 344 5.34 25.01 -18.38
CA ASN A 344 4.89 24.46 -17.12
C ASN A 344 5.16 25.52 -16.02
N PRO A 345 4.12 26.05 -15.36
CA PRO A 345 4.28 27.11 -14.36
C PRO A 345 5.07 26.66 -13.11
N TYR A 346 5.31 25.35 -12.99
CA TYR A 346 6.12 24.71 -11.95
C TYR A 346 7.52 24.28 -12.43
N LEU A 347 7.97 24.68 -13.62
CA LEU A 347 9.40 24.64 -13.96
C LEU A 347 10.12 25.87 -13.42
N PRO A 348 10.63 25.82 -12.17
CA PRO A 348 11.87 26.52 -11.87
C PRO A 348 12.79 25.62 -11.03
N ALA A 349 13.62 24.84 -11.69
CA ALA A 349 14.83 24.32 -11.10
C ALA A 349 15.83 24.15 -12.23
N ASP A 350 16.90 24.94 -12.13
CA ASP A 350 18.12 24.91 -12.93
C ASP A 350 18.19 23.74 -13.92
N THR A 351 17.95 23.98 -15.21
CA THR A 351 18.02 22.93 -16.24
C THR A 351 19.43 22.35 -16.38
N LEU A 352 20.41 22.89 -15.66
CA LEU A 352 21.77 22.38 -15.53
C LEU A 352 21.89 21.27 -14.47
N GLN A 353 20.83 20.98 -13.70
CA GLN A 353 20.80 19.82 -12.82
C GLN A 353 20.50 18.55 -13.62
N ASP A 354 21.34 17.54 -13.43
CA ASP A 354 21.19 16.22 -14.03
C ASP A 354 19.92 15.50 -13.57
N ARG A 355 19.33 15.91 -12.43
CA ARG A 355 18.08 15.39 -11.88
C ARG A 355 17.08 16.49 -11.59
N LEU A 356 15.84 16.29 -12.04
CA LEU A 356 14.72 17.21 -11.87
C LEU A 356 13.44 16.44 -11.53
N SER A 357 12.45 17.13 -10.95
CA SER A 357 11.07 16.65 -10.89
C SER A 357 10.21 17.48 -11.84
N ILE A 358 9.48 16.82 -12.75
CA ILE A 358 8.72 17.47 -13.82
C ILE A 358 7.26 17.05 -13.83
N PHE A 359 6.37 17.96 -14.22
CA PHE A 359 4.95 17.72 -14.45
C PHE A 359 4.61 17.92 -15.93
N PHE A 360 3.64 17.17 -16.44
CA PHE A 360 3.16 17.28 -17.80
C PHE A 360 1.71 17.75 -17.86
N PHE A 361 1.46 18.73 -18.71
CA PHE A 361 0.14 19.34 -18.97
C PHE A 361 -0.17 19.47 -20.47
N ALA A 362 0.73 18.96 -21.32
CA ALA A 362 0.63 18.93 -22.77
C ALA A 362 1.72 17.96 -23.32
N PRO A 363 1.60 17.52 -24.58
CA PRO A 363 2.71 16.83 -25.25
C PRO A 363 3.97 17.70 -25.28
N ASP A 364 5.14 17.09 -25.10
CA ASP A 364 6.42 17.81 -24.99
C ASP A 364 7.57 17.02 -25.65
N THR A 365 8.70 17.70 -25.87
CA THR A 365 9.97 17.11 -26.28
C THR A 365 11.05 17.55 -25.31
N ILE A 366 11.64 16.59 -24.61
CA ILE A 366 12.74 16.78 -23.66
C ILE A 366 14.02 16.25 -24.29
N ILE A 367 15.06 17.07 -24.26
CA ILE A 367 16.36 16.76 -24.84
C ILE A 367 17.43 16.94 -23.77
N ALA A 368 18.19 15.88 -23.48
CA ALA A 368 19.39 15.99 -22.64
C ALA A 368 20.58 16.38 -23.52
N HIS A 369 21.21 17.50 -23.21
CA HIS A 369 22.47 17.92 -23.81
C HIS A 369 23.62 17.41 -22.96
N PHE A 370 24.58 16.79 -23.64
CA PHE A 370 25.83 16.32 -23.07
C PHE A 370 26.98 16.93 -23.85
N ASP A 371 28.07 17.21 -23.15
CA ASP A 371 29.33 17.56 -23.78
C ASP A 371 30.36 16.49 -23.48
N PRO A 372 31.24 16.15 -24.43
CA PRO A 372 32.40 15.37 -24.12
C PRO A 372 33.22 16.10 -23.05
N HIS A 373 33.53 15.43 -21.95
CA HIS A 373 34.43 15.88 -20.87
C HIS A 373 35.66 16.68 -21.37
N ASP A 374 35.90 17.90 -20.88
CA ASP A 374 37.13 18.67 -21.23
C ASP A 374 38.29 18.31 -20.29
N TYR A 375 39.25 17.44 -20.69
CA TYR A 375 40.40 17.11 -19.82
C TYR A 375 41.76 16.92 -20.50
N GLY A 376 42.79 17.19 -19.70
CA GLY A 376 44.21 17.14 -20.04
C GLY A 376 45.02 16.21 -19.14
N TYR A 377 46.14 15.73 -19.68
CA TYR A 377 47.08 14.84 -19.00
C TYR A 377 47.81 15.54 -17.86
N TYR A 378 47.88 14.91 -16.68
CA TYR A 378 48.67 15.38 -15.55
C TYR A 378 49.78 14.38 -15.23
N VAL A 379 51.01 14.87 -15.21
CA VAL A 379 52.17 14.04 -14.85
C VAL A 379 52.79 14.61 -13.58
N PRO A 380 52.70 13.90 -12.42
CA PRO A 380 53.32 14.35 -11.19
C PRO A 380 54.83 14.58 -11.36
N ASN A 381 55.41 15.51 -10.61
CA ASN A 381 56.84 15.85 -10.72
C ASN A 381 57.68 15.36 -9.53
N ALA A 382 57.09 14.67 -8.56
CA ALA A 382 57.78 14.07 -7.42
C ALA A 382 56.96 12.94 -6.79
N PHE A 383 57.64 12.02 -6.10
CA PHE A 383 57.03 10.96 -5.29
C PHE A 383 58.02 10.47 -4.21
N THR A 384 57.52 9.72 -3.23
CA THR A 384 58.25 9.30 -2.02
C THR A 384 58.18 7.79 -1.84
N PRO A 385 59.01 6.99 -2.54
CA PRO A 385 59.02 5.53 -2.40
C PRO A 385 59.68 5.13 -1.07
N ASN A 386 58.92 5.21 0.03
CA ASN A 386 59.34 4.94 1.41
C ASN A 386 58.50 3.84 2.09
N ALA A 387 57.54 3.26 1.37
CA ALA A 387 56.62 2.22 1.79
C ALA A 387 55.67 2.62 2.93
N ASP A 388 55.31 3.91 3.02
CA ASP A 388 54.30 4.41 3.97
C ASP A 388 52.85 4.35 3.44
N GLY A 389 52.68 3.96 2.17
CA GLY A 389 51.40 3.85 1.49
C GLY A 389 50.99 5.12 0.74
N PHE A 390 51.77 6.21 0.80
CA PHE A 390 51.46 7.49 0.18
C PHE A 390 52.53 7.90 -0.83
N ASN A 391 52.11 8.07 -2.10
CA ASN A 391 53.00 8.44 -3.21
C ASN A 391 54.23 7.52 -3.35
N ASP A 392 54.07 6.23 -3.04
CA ASP A 392 55.13 5.23 -3.20
C ASP A 392 55.41 4.86 -4.66
N VAL A 393 54.43 5.11 -5.52
CA VAL A 393 54.49 4.83 -6.96
C VAL A 393 54.19 6.10 -7.72
N TRP A 394 55.06 6.44 -8.65
CA TRP A 394 54.85 7.53 -9.59
C TRP A 394 54.08 7.03 -10.82
N ILE A 395 52.88 7.57 -11.03
CA ILE A 395 52.01 7.21 -12.14
C ILE A 395 51.44 8.47 -12.81
N PRO A 396 51.52 8.60 -14.15
CA PRO A 396 50.79 9.61 -14.90
C PRO A 396 49.27 9.45 -14.75
N LEU A 397 48.54 10.56 -14.70
CA LEU A 397 47.08 10.60 -14.59
C LEU A 397 46.46 11.20 -15.85
N GLY A 398 45.30 10.66 -16.23
CA GLY A 398 44.61 10.96 -17.49
C GLY A 398 43.36 10.10 -17.62
N ASP A 399 42.36 10.62 -18.31
CA ASP A 399 41.00 10.07 -18.39
C ASP A 399 40.64 9.65 -19.82
N ARG A 400 41.15 10.34 -20.85
CA ARG A 400 40.94 10.01 -22.28
C ARG A 400 42.10 9.28 -22.94
N VAL A 401 42.72 8.35 -22.23
CA VAL A 401 43.86 7.61 -22.77
C VAL A 401 43.36 6.44 -23.63
N ASP A 402 43.74 6.43 -24.91
CA ASP A 402 43.64 5.23 -25.73
C ASP A 402 44.62 4.18 -25.17
N LEU A 403 44.08 3.19 -24.43
CA LEU A 403 44.87 2.18 -23.71
C LEU A 403 45.73 1.31 -24.64
N GLU A 404 45.44 1.30 -25.94
CA GLU A 404 46.25 0.57 -26.94
C GLU A 404 47.41 1.42 -27.50
N ALA A 405 47.47 2.72 -27.18
CA ALA A 405 48.41 3.68 -27.75
C ALA A 405 49.11 4.54 -26.68
N TYR A 406 49.71 3.86 -25.69
CA TYR A 406 50.49 4.45 -24.60
C TYR A 406 51.94 3.93 -24.58
N ASP A 407 52.93 4.82 -24.46
CA ASP A 407 54.37 4.50 -24.34
C ASP A 407 55.06 5.47 -23.36
N LEU A 408 55.30 5.01 -22.13
CA LEU A 408 56.04 5.71 -21.09
C LEU A 408 57.50 5.23 -21.06
N ARG A 409 58.44 6.17 -21.03
CA ARG A 409 59.87 5.90 -20.84
C ARG A 409 60.49 6.86 -19.84
N LEU A 410 61.28 6.32 -18.92
CA LEU A 410 61.94 7.05 -17.84
C LEU A 410 63.46 6.82 -17.89
N PHE A 411 64.24 7.88 -17.68
CA PHE A 411 65.68 7.93 -17.87
C PHE A 411 66.39 8.56 -16.68
N ASP A 412 67.64 8.14 -16.45
CA ASP A 412 68.57 8.84 -15.58
C ASP A 412 69.13 10.13 -16.24
N ARG A 413 69.96 10.87 -15.51
CA ARG A 413 70.57 12.12 -16.00
C ARG A 413 71.59 11.93 -17.12
N TRP A 414 72.03 10.69 -17.37
CA TRP A 414 72.98 10.32 -18.40
C TRP A 414 72.29 9.73 -19.65
N GLY A 415 70.96 9.63 -19.63
CA GLY A 415 70.15 9.09 -20.73
C GLY A 415 69.99 7.58 -20.71
N GLN A 416 70.39 6.90 -19.63
CA GLN A 416 70.12 5.48 -19.45
C GLN A 416 68.64 5.28 -19.08
N GLN A 417 67.93 4.43 -19.84
CA GLN A 417 66.55 4.07 -19.53
C GLN A 417 66.50 3.22 -18.25
N LEU A 418 65.65 3.63 -17.31
CA LEU A 418 65.45 2.98 -16.02
C LEU A 418 64.12 2.22 -15.94
N PHE A 419 63.08 2.74 -16.60
CA PHE A 419 61.74 2.16 -16.61
C PHE A 419 61.04 2.45 -17.94
N ALA A 420 60.18 1.53 -18.38
CA ALA A 420 59.29 1.74 -19.52
C ALA A 420 58.01 0.91 -19.34
N SER A 421 56.89 1.45 -19.81
CA SER A 421 55.60 0.75 -19.77
C SER A 421 54.71 1.13 -20.96
N HIS A 422 53.89 0.17 -21.39
CA HIS A 422 52.78 0.36 -22.32
C HIS A 422 51.42 0.25 -21.63
N ASP A 423 51.39 -0.01 -20.33
CA ASP A 423 50.16 -0.05 -19.52
C ASP A 423 50.00 1.29 -18.81
N PHE A 424 48.88 1.97 -19.07
CA PHE A 424 48.57 3.26 -18.47
C PHE A 424 48.40 3.18 -16.94
N HIS A 425 48.07 1.99 -16.42
CA HIS A 425 47.87 1.75 -14.99
C HIS A 425 49.14 1.31 -14.26
N GLU A 426 50.26 1.14 -14.96
CA GLU A 426 51.54 0.75 -14.37
C GLU A 426 52.40 1.99 -14.07
N GLY A 427 52.74 2.16 -12.79
CA GLY A 427 53.62 3.25 -12.32
C GLY A 427 55.02 2.78 -11.95
N TRP A 428 55.92 3.74 -11.75
CA TRP A 428 57.30 3.49 -11.34
C TRP A 428 57.48 3.62 -9.83
N ASP A 429 58.02 2.59 -9.19
CA ASP A 429 58.23 2.49 -7.74
C ASP A 429 59.58 3.07 -7.26
N GLY A 430 60.36 3.69 -8.15
CA GLY A 430 61.68 4.21 -7.80
C GLY A 430 62.78 3.16 -7.78
N THR A 431 62.57 1.99 -8.42
CA THR A 431 63.59 0.97 -8.58
C THR A 431 64.03 0.81 -10.04
N ALA A 432 65.27 0.37 -10.25
CA ALA A 432 65.81 -0.01 -11.55
C ALA A 432 66.70 -1.25 -11.39
N GLY A 433 66.43 -2.31 -12.15
CA GLY A 433 67.18 -3.57 -12.06
C GLY A 433 67.11 -4.23 -10.67
N GLY A 434 65.99 -4.09 -9.97
CA GLY A 434 65.75 -4.65 -8.64
C GLY A 434 66.46 -3.91 -7.49
N ARG A 435 66.95 -2.69 -7.72
CA ARG A 435 67.57 -1.83 -6.70
C ARG A 435 66.95 -0.45 -6.72
N GLU A 436 66.85 0.15 -5.54
CA GLU A 436 66.46 1.55 -5.37
C GLU A 436 67.39 2.49 -6.14
N VAL A 437 66.81 3.45 -6.86
CA VAL A 437 67.59 4.51 -7.50
C VAL A 437 67.98 5.60 -6.49
N PRO A 438 69.05 6.38 -6.69
CA PRO A 438 69.41 7.48 -5.80
C PRO A 438 68.32 8.58 -5.72
N ILE A 439 68.26 9.31 -4.61
CA ILE A 439 67.47 10.54 -4.51
C ILE A 439 67.92 11.52 -5.59
N GLY A 440 66.97 12.07 -6.34
CA GLY A 440 67.29 12.97 -7.43
C GLY A 440 66.22 13.11 -8.50
N VAL A 441 66.56 13.89 -9.53
CA VAL A 441 65.70 14.18 -10.67
C VAL A 441 65.97 13.19 -11.80
N TYR A 442 64.90 12.64 -12.35
CA TYR A 442 64.83 11.71 -13.48
C TYR A 442 63.96 12.31 -14.58
N LEU A 443 64.24 11.95 -15.83
CA LEU A 443 63.53 12.48 -16.99
C LEU A 443 62.53 11.47 -17.52
N TYR A 444 61.37 11.93 -17.97
CA TYR A 444 60.39 11.05 -18.61
C TYR A 444 60.00 11.57 -20.00
N ARG A 445 59.53 10.66 -20.83
CA ARG A 445 58.81 10.93 -22.07
C ARG A 445 57.63 9.98 -22.17
N ILE A 446 56.45 10.52 -22.46
CA ILE A 446 55.20 9.78 -22.63
C ILE A 446 54.66 10.10 -24.01
N ASP A 447 54.42 9.07 -24.81
CA ASP A 447 53.66 9.14 -26.04
C ASP A 447 52.25 8.61 -25.76
N VAL A 448 51.23 9.44 -25.97
CA VAL A 448 49.85 9.08 -25.62
C VAL A 448 48.88 9.60 -26.67
N ARG A 449 47.80 8.87 -26.90
CA ARG A 449 46.74 9.24 -27.84
C ARG A 449 45.42 9.43 -27.11
N ASP A 450 44.68 10.47 -27.51
CA ASP A 450 43.31 10.68 -27.07
C ASP A 450 42.39 9.55 -27.59
N ALA A 451 41.57 8.97 -26.72
CA ALA A 451 40.68 7.86 -27.04
C ALA A 451 39.60 8.22 -28.09
N PHE A 452 39.22 9.50 -28.22
CA PHE A 452 38.15 9.99 -29.07
C PHE A 452 38.66 10.71 -30.32
N THR A 453 39.36 11.83 -30.13
CA THR A 453 39.87 12.66 -31.24
C THR A 453 40.98 11.95 -31.98
N LYS A 454 41.56 10.93 -31.35
CA LYS A 454 42.68 10.16 -31.86
C LYS A 454 43.93 11.03 -32.08
N GLU A 455 43.98 12.22 -31.49
CA GLU A 455 45.14 13.13 -31.50
C GLU A 455 46.27 12.59 -30.63
N ARG A 456 47.52 12.81 -31.06
CA ARG A 456 48.72 12.31 -30.40
C ARG A 456 49.40 13.43 -29.61
N TRP A 457 49.76 13.13 -28.37
CA TRP A 457 50.43 14.02 -27.43
C TRP A 457 51.77 13.43 -26.98
N ILE A 458 52.80 14.28 -26.92
CA ILE A 458 54.12 13.89 -26.41
C ILE A 458 54.41 14.72 -25.16
N LEU A 459 54.24 14.09 -23.99
CA LEU A 459 54.53 14.69 -22.70
C LEU A 459 55.99 14.41 -22.34
N HIS A 460 56.68 15.40 -21.83
CA HIS A 460 58.05 15.24 -21.36
C HIS A 460 58.30 16.18 -20.19
N GLY A 461 59.16 15.76 -19.28
CA GLY A 461 59.41 16.50 -18.06
C GLY A 461 60.34 15.73 -17.13
N HIS A 462 60.20 16.02 -15.84
CA HIS A 462 61.00 15.37 -14.82
C HIS A 462 60.15 14.90 -13.65
N VAL A 463 60.64 13.86 -12.98
CA VAL A 463 60.13 13.38 -11.71
C VAL A 463 61.28 13.35 -10.70
N THR A 464 61.00 13.80 -9.48
CA THR A 464 61.95 13.83 -8.37
C THR A 464 61.66 12.70 -7.40
N VAL A 465 62.63 11.81 -7.19
CA VAL A 465 62.59 10.82 -6.10
C VAL A 465 63.02 11.52 -4.82
N VAL A 466 62.15 11.52 -3.82
CA VAL A 466 62.40 12.01 -2.45
C VAL A 466 62.25 10.83 -1.48
N ARG A 467 62.90 10.83 -0.32
CA ARG A 467 62.73 9.78 0.71
C ARG A 467 62.64 10.39 2.10
#